data_AF-A0A8H7ZQP6-F1
#
_entry.id   AF-A0A8H7ZQP6-F1
#
_cell.length_a   1.000
_cell.length_b   1.000
_cell.length_c   1.000
_cell.angle_alpha   90.00
_cell.angle_beta   90.00
_cell.angle_gamma   90.00
#
_symmetry.space_group_name_H-M   'P 1'
#
loop_
_entity.id
_entity.type
_entity.pdbx_description
1 polymer ?
#
loop_
_entity_poly.entity_id
_entity_poly.type
_entity_poly.pdbx_seq_one_letter_code
_entity_poly.pdbx_strand_id
1 'polypeptide(L)'
;MDQTVSICSIPNYALHVEFQPALRPTPIPLPVTEPPLVFVIADTLVVSNKLTSAPMCYNLRVVETRAAALALAKALDLSVEQHGELSTLREVCVAYFSTRASQNELAAETVGLWKSMLEEMMKLVELHIRKKEGYTKEEMIEATGVADFESRYMTQFPVRADVFHLYSRAKHVFSEALRVYEFRDTCEKCAGRDDEGTLFGKEVLQKLGSLMNMSQKSCRDDFDCSCPEINELVDHCRLAGSLGSRLTGAGWGGCTVSLVPETIVADFIEKVKDAYYRPRGLSEEVINGAIFATRPGSGAAVMKF
;
A
#
# COMPACT_ATOMS: atom_id res chain seq x y z
N MET A 1 -8.79 7.95 -0.32
CA MET A 1 -7.38 8.30 -0.57
C MET A 1 -7.29 9.23 -1.77
N ASP A 2 -7.69 8.78 -2.95
CA ASP A 2 -7.56 9.50 -4.24
C ASP A 2 -8.13 10.92 -4.22
N GLN A 3 -9.36 11.10 -3.71
CA GLN A 3 -9.99 12.42 -3.61
C GLN A 3 -9.20 13.35 -2.69
N THR A 4 -8.70 12.85 -1.57
CA THR A 4 -7.91 13.62 -0.61
C THR A 4 -6.60 14.10 -1.24
N VAL A 5 -5.90 13.21 -1.95
CA VAL A 5 -4.64 13.58 -2.63
C VAL A 5 -4.91 14.58 -3.76
N SER A 6 -6.00 14.41 -4.52
CA SER A 6 -6.36 15.34 -5.59
C SER A 6 -6.65 16.77 -5.08
N ILE A 7 -7.13 16.92 -3.84
CA ILE A 7 -7.52 18.22 -3.27
C ILE A 7 -6.40 18.82 -2.43
N CYS A 8 -5.75 18.02 -1.58
CA CYS A 8 -4.89 18.51 -0.51
C CYS A 8 -3.39 18.51 -0.85
N SER A 9 -3.00 18.09 -2.06
CA SER A 9 -1.58 18.02 -2.44
C SER A 9 -0.93 19.41 -2.50
N ILE A 10 0.32 19.48 -2.06
CA ILE A 10 1.15 20.67 -2.15
C ILE A 10 2.46 20.33 -2.87
N PRO A 11 3.02 21.23 -3.69
CA PRO A 11 4.25 20.97 -4.44
C PRO A 11 5.40 20.51 -3.54
N ASN A 12 6.13 19.48 -3.99
CA ASN A 12 7.30 18.89 -3.31
C ASN A 12 7.05 18.12 -2.01
N TYR A 13 5.80 17.91 -1.60
CA TYR A 13 5.46 17.05 -0.45
C TYR A 13 4.66 15.84 -0.90
N ALA A 14 4.94 14.69 -0.27
CA ALA A 14 3.97 13.60 -0.22
C ALA A 14 2.88 13.92 0.82
N LEU A 15 1.80 13.14 0.87
CA LEU A 15 0.77 13.26 1.89
C LEU A 15 0.66 11.98 2.71
N HIS A 16 0.78 12.09 4.03
CA HIS A 16 0.30 11.07 4.96
C HIS A 16 -1.19 11.31 5.21
N VAL A 17 -2.04 10.45 4.64
CA VAL A 17 -3.50 10.58 4.72
C VAL A 17 -4.03 9.61 5.77
N GLU A 18 -4.57 10.16 6.84
CA GLU A 18 -5.21 9.40 7.91
C GLU A 18 -6.73 9.50 7.79
N PHE A 19 -7.43 8.39 8.04
CA PHE A 19 -8.89 8.32 7.91
C PHE A 19 -9.62 8.27 9.25
N GLN A 20 -8.91 7.91 10.32
CA GLN A 20 -9.45 7.77 11.67
C GLN A 20 -8.48 8.42 12.67
N PRO A 21 -8.98 9.05 13.75
CA PRO A 21 -10.40 9.25 14.07
C PRO A 21 -11.12 10.29 13.18
N ALA A 22 -10.35 11.08 12.43
CA ALA A 22 -10.86 12.02 11.44
C ALA A 22 -9.95 12.06 10.21
N LEU A 23 -10.46 12.56 9.08
CA LEU A 23 -9.66 12.76 7.88
C LEU A 23 -8.58 13.81 8.14
N ARG A 24 -7.31 13.41 8.09
CA ARG A 24 -6.15 14.28 8.32
C ARG A 24 -5.11 14.08 7.22
N PRO A 25 -5.02 14.98 6.22
CA PRO A 25 -3.95 14.99 5.24
C PRO A 25 -2.76 15.80 5.77
N THR A 26 -1.68 15.12 6.17
CA THR A 26 -0.46 15.74 6.68
C THR A 26 0.62 15.75 5.59
N PRO A 27 1.13 16.92 5.17
CA PRO A 27 2.24 16.97 4.23
C PRO A 27 3.54 16.40 4.81
N ILE A 28 4.19 15.51 4.06
CA ILE A 28 5.45 14.88 4.42
C ILE A 28 6.53 15.33 3.42
N PRO A 29 7.60 16.00 3.88
CA PRO A 29 8.67 16.41 2.99
C PRO A 29 9.39 15.17 2.43
N LEU A 30 9.73 15.19 1.16
CA LEU A 30 10.62 14.17 0.59
C LEU A 30 12.08 14.47 0.95
N PRO A 31 12.94 13.45 1.13
CA PRO A 31 14.35 13.67 1.42
C PRO A 31 15.06 14.53 0.38
N VAL A 32 15.87 15.48 0.85
CA VAL A 32 16.79 16.22 -0.02
C VAL A 32 18.08 15.42 -0.12
N THR A 33 18.34 14.87 -1.30
CA THR A 33 19.38 13.86 -1.53
C THR A 33 20.28 14.25 -2.69
N GLU A 34 21.50 13.72 -2.72
CA GLU A 34 22.42 13.82 -3.86
C GLU A 34 22.77 12.41 -4.36
N PRO A 35 22.36 12.03 -5.59
CA PRO A 35 21.55 12.80 -6.54
C PRO A 35 20.09 12.97 -6.08
N PRO A 36 19.36 13.98 -6.56
CA PRO A 36 17.94 14.15 -6.23
C PRO A 36 17.10 12.95 -6.67
N LEU A 37 16.00 12.73 -5.96
CA LEU A 37 15.07 11.65 -6.27
C LEU A 37 13.97 12.10 -7.24
N VAL A 38 13.62 11.21 -8.16
CA VAL A 38 12.50 11.38 -9.10
C VAL A 38 11.65 10.12 -9.09
N PHE A 39 10.34 10.27 -9.23
CA PHE A 39 9.44 9.15 -9.47
C PHE A 39 9.17 9.03 -10.97
N VAL A 40 9.25 7.83 -11.52
CA VAL A 40 8.84 7.54 -12.89
C VAL A 40 7.60 6.66 -12.85
N ILE A 41 6.54 7.10 -13.51
CA ILE A 41 5.30 6.36 -13.68
C ILE A 41 5.36 5.63 -15.02
N ALA A 42 5.02 4.35 -15.03
CA ALA A 42 4.97 3.54 -16.24
C ALA A 42 3.67 2.71 -16.26
N ASP A 43 2.86 2.86 -17.30
CA ASP A 43 1.60 2.15 -17.51
C ASP A 43 1.85 0.77 -18.12
N THR A 44 1.28 -0.28 -17.53
CA THR A 44 1.33 -1.63 -18.11
C THR A 44 0.57 -1.74 -19.43
N LEU A 45 -0.33 -0.78 -19.72
CA LEU A 45 -1.31 -0.77 -20.79
C LEU A 45 -2.38 -1.86 -20.65
N VAL A 46 -2.42 -2.54 -19.49
CA VAL A 46 -3.47 -3.48 -19.13
C VAL A 46 -4.56 -2.73 -18.39
N VAL A 47 -5.77 -2.75 -18.96
CA VAL A 47 -6.95 -2.15 -18.34
C VAL A 47 -7.37 -2.96 -17.12
N SER A 48 -7.17 -2.38 -15.94
CA SER A 48 -7.75 -2.89 -14.69
C SER A 48 -9.26 -2.65 -14.70
N ASN A 49 -10.03 -3.62 -15.20
CA ASN A 49 -11.49 -3.50 -15.33
C ASN A 49 -12.19 -3.73 -13.99
N LYS A 50 -12.10 -2.73 -13.11
CA LYS A 50 -12.54 -2.77 -11.70
C LYS A 50 -13.98 -3.23 -11.50
N LEU A 51 -14.88 -3.01 -12.46
CA LEU A 51 -16.29 -3.39 -12.33
C LEU A 51 -16.54 -4.87 -12.64
N THR A 52 -15.89 -5.40 -13.65
CA THR A 52 -16.16 -6.78 -14.12
C THR A 52 -15.37 -7.83 -13.36
N SER A 53 -14.13 -7.52 -12.98
CA SER A 53 -13.28 -8.42 -12.16
C SER A 53 -13.50 -8.24 -10.66
N ALA A 54 -14.21 -7.19 -10.23
CA ALA A 54 -14.48 -6.89 -8.82
C ALA A 54 -14.87 -8.11 -7.96
N PRO A 55 -15.76 -9.02 -8.39
CA PRO A 55 -16.15 -10.17 -7.59
C PRO A 55 -15.01 -11.13 -7.22
N MET A 56 -13.97 -11.22 -8.06
CA MET A 56 -12.79 -12.07 -7.85
C MET A 56 -11.57 -11.26 -7.35
N CYS A 57 -11.61 -9.94 -7.51
CA CYS A 57 -10.49 -9.03 -7.22
C CYS A 57 -10.86 -8.11 -6.05
N TYR A 58 -11.27 -6.87 -6.36
CA TYR A 58 -11.44 -5.81 -5.35
C TYR A 58 -12.44 -6.16 -4.22
N ASN A 59 -13.65 -6.62 -4.57
CA ASN A 59 -14.68 -6.94 -3.57
C ASN A 59 -14.25 -8.15 -2.72
N LEU A 60 -13.60 -9.13 -3.34
CA LEU A 60 -13.08 -10.29 -2.62
C LEU A 60 -12.05 -9.86 -1.57
N ARG A 61 -11.11 -8.97 -1.90
CA ARG A 61 -10.12 -8.47 -0.93
C ARG A 61 -10.77 -7.71 0.23
N VAL A 62 -11.83 -6.96 -0.02
CA VAL A 62 -12.62 -6.30 1.04
C VAL A 62 -13.24 -7.34 1.97
N VAL A 63 -13.83 -8.40 1.43
CA VAL A 63 -14.43 -9.47 2.26
C VAL A 63 -13.36 -10.25 3.03
N GLU A 64 -12.26 -10.63 2.38
CA GLU A 64 -11.17 -11.37 3.03
C GLU A 64 -10.53 -10.57 4.17
N THR A 65 -10.28 -9.27 3.98
CA THR A 65 -9.68 -8.42 5.04
C THR A 65 -10.63 -8.19 6.20
N ARG A 66 -11.94 -8.04 5.92
CA ARG A 66 -12.97 -7.95 6.97
C ARG A 66 -13.13 -9.26 7.75
N ALA A 67 -13.20 -10.39 7.04
CA ALA A 67 -13.24 -11.70 7.67
C ALA A 67 -11.99 -11.93 8.54
N ALA A 68 -10.82 -11.53 8.06
CA ALA A 68 -9.58 -11.64 8.84
C ALA A 68 -9.60 -10.75 10.10
N ALA A 69 -10.17 -9.54 10.02
CA ALA A 69 -10.36 -8.67 11.18
C ALA A 69 -11.25 -9.33 12.23
N LEU A 70 -12.44 -9.80 11.85
CA LEU A 70 -13.39 -10.44 12.77
C LEU A 70 -12.83 -11.74 13.36
N ALA A 71 -12.19 -12.58 12.53
CA ALA A 71 -11.55 -13.81 13.00
C ALA A 71 -10.41 -13.53 13.99
N LEU A 72 -9.59 -12.50 13.73
CA LEU A 72 -8.53 -12.10 14.64
C LEU A 72 -9.09 -11.50 15.93
N ALA A 73 -10.13 -10.67 15.86
CA ALA A 73 -10.81 -10.12 17.04
C ALA A 73 -11.34 -11.23 17.95
N LYS A 74 -12.03 -12.22 17.38
CA LYS A 74 -12.52 -13.40 18.09
C LYS A 74 -11.39 -14.19 18.72
N ALA A 75 -10.30 -14.44 17.98
CA ALA A 75 -9.17 -15.21 18.48
C ALA A 75 -8.36 -14.50 19.60
N LEU A 76 -8.51 -13.19 19.71
CA LEU A 76 -7.90 -12.34 20.75
C LEU A 76 -8.85 -12.01 21.91
N ASP A 77 -10.04 -12.63 21.93
CA ASP A 77 -11.10 -12.41 22.92
C ASP A 77 -11.51 -10.93 23.05
N LEU A 78 -11.53 -10.19 21.94
CA LEU A 78 -11.98 -8.79 21.92
C LEU A 78 -13.51 -8.74 21.79
N SER A 79 -14.19 -8.37 22.88
CA SER A 79 -15.66 -8.41 22.92
C SER A 79 -16.30 -7.23 22.19
N VAL A 80 -17.40 -7.51 21.48
CA VAL A 80 -18.21 -6.50 20.80
C VAL A 80 -18.84 -5.52 21.79
N GLU A 81 -19.15 -5.98 23.01
CA GLU A 81 -19.71 -5.13 24.07
C GLU A 81 -18.75 -4.01 24.49
N GLN A 82 -17.44 -4.28 24.49
CA GLN A 82 -16.43 -3.31 24.91
C GLN A 82 -16.00 -2.37 23.79
N HIS A 83 -15.96 -2.84 22.54
CA HIS A 83 -15.32 -2.12 21.44
C HIS A 83 -16.22 -1.83 20.24
N GLY A 84 -17.46 -2.33 20.22
CA GLY A 84 -18.29 -2.35 19.03
C GLY A 84 -17.83 -3.39 18.00
N GLU A 85 -18.38 -3.31 16.80
CA GLU A 85 -18.04 -4.25 15.71
C GLU A 85 -16.68 -3.91 15.10
N LEU A 86 -15.67 -4.75 15.33
CA LEU A 86 -14.29 -4.59 14.84
C LEU A 86 -14.15 -5.08 13.39
N SER A 87 -14.76 -4.33 12.46
CA SER A 87 -14.89 -4.72 11.05
C SER A 87 -13.63 -4.49 10.20
N THR A 88 -12.61 -3.82 10.74
CA THR A 88 -11.34 -3.53 10.07
C THR A 88 -10.13 -3.94 10.91
N LEU A 89 -9.03 -4.28 10.24
CA LEU A 89 -7.79 -4.68 10.91
C LEU A 89 -7.18 -3.55 11.77
N ARG A 90 -7.41 -2.28 11.42
CA ARG A 90 -7.01 -1.13 12.26
C ARG A 90 -7.79 -1.11 13.57
N GLU A 91 -9.11 -1.30 13.53
CA GLU A 91 -9.95 -1.32 14.72
C GLU A 91 -9.52 -2.44 15.68
N VAL A 92 -9.22 -3.64 15.15
CA VAL A 92 -8.68 -4.75 15.93
C VAL A 92 -7.36 -4.39 16.60
N CYS A 93 -6.42 -3.78 15.86
CA CYS A 93 -5.14 -3.33 16.41
C CYS A 93 -5.34 -2.33 17.55
N VAL A 94 -6.14 -1.29 17.34
CA VAL A 94 -6.41 -0.27 18.36
C VAL A 94 -7.09 -0.88 19.59
N ALA A 95 -8.09 -1.74 19.40
CA ALA A 95 -8.79 -2.40 20.49
C ALA A 95 -7.86 -3.32 21.31
N TYR A 96 -7.02 -4.11 20.64
CA TYR A 96 -6.06 -5.01 21.28
C TYR A 96 -5.10 -4.26 22.21
N PHE A 97 -4.55 -3.12 21.76
CA PHE A 97 -3.63 -2.33 22.57
C PHE A 97 -4.34 -1.44 23.60
N SER A 98 -5.57 -0.99 23.35
CA SER A 98 -6.34 -0.19 24.32
C SER A 98 -6.65 -0.95 25.61
N THR A 99 -6.76 -2.27 25.54
CA THR A 99 -7.00 -3.14 26.72
C THR A 99 -5.74 -3.45 27.52
N ARG A 100 -4.56 -3.17 26.96
CA ARG A 100 -3.25 -3.62 27.49
C ARG A 100 -2.29 -2.46 27.79
N ALA A 101 -2.51 -1.28 27.21
CA ALA A 101 -1.72 -0.09 27.47
C ALA A 101 -2.34 0.76 28.60
N SER A 102 -1.51 1.57 29.25
CA SER A 102 -2.03 2.68 30.04
C SER A 102 -2.66 3.72 29.09
N GLN A 103 -3.80 4.33 29.46
CA GLN A 103 -4.53 5.30 28.60
C GLN A 103 -3.63 6.45 28.08
N ASN A 104 -2.53 6.76 28.76
CA ASN A 104 -1.58 7.80 28.38
C ASN A 104 -0.61 7.41 27.25
N GLU A 105 -0.36 6.11 27.02
CA GLU A 105 0.60 5.66 25.99
C GLU A 105 -0.02 5.66 24.59
N LEU A 106 -1.32 5.39 24.45
CA LEU A 106 -2.00 5.39 23.14
C LEU A 106 -2.31 6.80 22.61
N ALA A 107 -2.40 7.80 23.49
CA ALA A 107 -2.72 9.17 23.10
C ALA A 107 -1.58 9.85 22.32
N ALA A 108 -0.34 9.39 22.52
CA ALA A 108 0.81 9.80 21.73
C ALA A 108 0.88 8.94 20.45
N GLU A 109 0.09 9.30 19.43
CA GLU A 109 0.08 8.69 18.08
C GLU A 109 1.42 8.92 17.33
N THR A 110 2.53 8.48 17.91
CA THR A 110 3.85 8.63 17.33
C THR A 110 4.11 7.53 16.30
N VAL A 111 4.94 7.84 15.30
CA VAL A 111 5.37 6.88 14.28
C VAL A 111 6.01 5.64 14.92
N GLY A 112 6.80 5.81 15.99
CA GLY A 112 7.44 4.72 16.71
C GLY A 112 6.44 3.76 17.37
N LEU A 113 5.40 4.28 18.02
CA LEU A 113 4.35 3.46 18.64
C LEU A 113 3.62 2.61 17.59
N TRP A 114 3.20 3.23 16.49
CA TRP A 114 2.51 2.52 15.41
C TRP A 114 3.35 1.39 14.81
N LYS A 115 4.65 1.61 14.61
CA LYS A 115 5.55 0.55 14.11
C LYS A 115 5.55 -0.66 15.04
N SER A 116 5.76 -0.44 16.35
CA SER A 116 5.76 -1.52 17.35
C SER A 116 4.43 -2.26 17.42
N MET A 117 3.30 -1.53 17.36
CA MET A 117 1.97 -2.13 17.35
C MET A 117 1.77 -3.01 16.11
N LEU A 118 2.17 -2.54 14.92
CA LEU A 118 2.01 -3.28 13.67
C LEU A 118 2.91 -4.52 13.60
N GLU A 119 4.13 -4.44 14.12
CA GLU A 119 5.03 -5.59 14.27
C GLU A 119 4.41 -6.68 15.15
N GLU A 120 3.81 -6.29 16.27
CA GLU A 120 3.12 -7.23 17.16
C GLU A 120 1.86 -7.81 16.52
N MET A 121 1.05 -7.00 15.83
CA MET A 121 -0.11 -7.49 15.09
C MET A 121 0.26 -8.55 14.06
N MET A 122 1.41 -8.43 13.39
CA MET A 122 1.90 -9.48 12.49
C MET A 122 2.21 -10.80 13.21
N LYS A 123 2.77 -10.75 14.42
CA LYS A 123 3.00 -11.96 15.25
C LYS A 123 1.68 -12.59 15.69
N LEU A 124 0.68 -11.77 16.03
CA LEU A 124 -0.65 -12.25 16.38
C LEU A 124 -1.37 -12.90 15.19
N VAL A 125 -1.25 -12.33 13.98
CA VAL A 125 -1.75 -12.96 12.75
C VAL A 125 -1.10 -14.34 12.56
N GLU A 126 0.22 -14.44 12.74
CA GLU A 126 0.96 -15.70 12.64
C GLU A 126 0.50 -16.75 13.66
N LEU A 127 0.20 -16.32 14.89
CA LEU A 127 -0.20 -17.22 15.97
C LEU A 127 -1.66 -17.69 15.86
N HIS A 128 -2.56 -16.81 15.42
CA HIS A 128 -4.00 -17.01 15.51
C HIS A 128 -4.68 -17.36 14.18
N ILE A 129 -4.19 -16.89 13.02
CA ILE A 129 -4.77 -17.22 11.71
C ILE A 129 -4.02 -18.40 11.09
N ARG A 130 -4.34 -19.61 11.55
CA ARG A 130 -3.53 -20.82 11.30
C ARG A 130 -3.65 -21.40 9.89
N LYS A 131 -4.78 -21.23 9.20
CA LYS A 131 -5.02 -21.86 7.89
C LYS A 131 -4.47 -20.99 6.75
N LYS A 132 -3.15 -21.05 6.55
CA LYS A 132 -2.43 -20.19 5.58
C LYS A 132 -2.81 -20.43 4.12
N GLU A 133 -3.16 -21.67 3.79
CA GLU A 133 -3.65 -22.04 2.45
C GLU A 133 -5.04 -21.46 2.12
N GLY A 134 -5.74 -20.95 3.14
CA GLY A 134 -7.04 -20.30 3.02
C GLY A 134 -8.21 -21.16 3.52
N TYR A 135 -9.38 -20.54 3.59
CA TYR A 135 -10.59 -21.07 4.21
C TYR A 135 -11.67 -21.31 3.15
N THR A 136 -12.43 -22.40 3.26
CA THR A 136 -13.73 -22.49 2.60
C THR A 136 -14.67 -21.40 3.15
N LYS A 137 -15.79 -21.16 2.49
CA LYS A 137 -16.75 -20.16 2.96
C LYS A 137 -17.27 -20.50 4.37
N GLU A 138 -17.63 -21.75 4.61
CA GLU A 138 -18.17 -22.23 5.88
C GLU A 138 -17.15 -22.07 7.01
N GLU A 139 -15.89 -22.48 6.77
CA GLU A 139 -14.81 -22.33 7.74
C GLU A 139 -14.48 -20.85 8.02
N MET A 140 -14.55 -19.99 6.99
CA MET A 140 -14.36 -18.55 7.17
C MET A 140 -15.44 -17.99 8.10
N ILE A 141 -16.72 -18.30 7.85
CA ILE A 141 -17.85 -17.84 8.67
C ILE A 141 -17.67 -18.32 10.12
N GLU A 142 -17.33 -19.60 10.33
CA GLU A 142 -17.04 -20.15 11.65
C GLU A 142 -15.88 -19.41 12.35
N ALA A 143 -14.80 -19.15 11.61
CA ALA A 143 -13.64 -18.42 12.12
C ALA A 143 -13.99 -16.99 12.54
N THR A 144 -14.92 -16.30 11.84
CA THR A 144 -15.38 -14.97 12.24
C THR A 144 -16.30 -14.99 13.47
N GLY A 145 -17.04 -16.10 13.69
CA GLY A 145 -18.08 -16.17 14.71
C GLY A 145 -19.35 -15.35 14.39
N VAL A 146 -19.50 -14.87 13.16
CA VAL A 146 -20.66 -14.07 12.73
C VAL A 146 -21.57 -14.94 11.86
N ALA A 147 -22.65 -15.46 12.44
CA ALA A 147 -23.54 -16.41 11.76
C ALA A 147 -24.22 -15.83 10.51
N ASP A 148 -24.49 -14.53 10.48
CA ASP A 148 -25.11 -13.80 9.37
C ASP A 148 -24.08 -13.05 8.51
N PHE A 149 -22.83 -13.51 8.46
CA PHE A 149 -21.75 -12.86 7.71
C PHE A 149 -22.09 -12.61 6.24
N GLU A 150 -22.69 -13.60 5.56
CA GLU A 150 -23.02 -13.48 4.13
C GLU A 150 -24.02 -12.34 3.89
N SER A 151 -25.09 -12.28 4.68
CA SER A 151 -26.13 -11.26 4.52
C SER A 151 -25.60 -9.86 4.81
N ARG A 152 -24.66 -9.73 5.76
CA ARG A 152 -24.03 -8.46 6.14
C ARG A 152 -23.00 -7.97 5.12
N TYR A 153 -22.16 -8.85 4.59
CA TYR A 153 -20.93 -8.43 3.91
C TYR A 153 -20.75 -8.93 2.49
N MET A 154 -21.62 -9.83 2.01
CA MET A 154 -21.49 -10.44 0.67
C MET A 154 -22.71 -10.21 -0.25
N THR A 155 -23.78 -9.56 0.25
CA THR A 155 -25.01 -9.32 -0.53
C THR A 155 -24.97 -8.02 -1.32
N GLN A 156 -24.41 -6.96 -0.75
CA GLN A 156 -24.37 -5.64 -1.40
C GLN A 156 -23.49 -5.65 -2.65
N PHE A 157 -22.41 -6.44 -2.62
CA PHE A 157 -21.46 -6.55 -3.72
C PHE A 157 -21.16 -8.02 -3.98
N PRO A 158 -21.28 -8.49 -5.25
CA PRO A 158 -20.99 -9.87 -5.58
C PRO A 158 -19.54 -10.22 -5.27
N VAL A 159 -19.35 -11.39 -4.68
CA VAL A 159 -18.05 -12.01 -4.38
C VAL A 159 -18.07 -13.44 -4.88
N ARG A 160 -16.98 -13.86 -5.52
CA ARG A 160 -16.80 -15.21 -6.04
C ARG A 160 -15.41 -15.70 -5.64
N ALA A 161 -15.36 -16.78 -4.88
CA ALA A 161 -14.13 -17.44 -4.47
C ALA A 161 -14.46 -18.84 -3.93
N ASP A 162 -13.59 -19.80 -4.22
CA ASP A 162 -13.63 -21.12 -3.59
C ASP A 162 -12.89 -21.12 -2.24
N VAL A 163 -11.88 -20.24 -2.12
CA VAL A 163 -11.00 -20.13 -0.96
C VAL A 163 -10.79 -18.65 -0.59
N PHE A 164 -10.81 -18.36 0.71
CA PHE A 164 -10.60 -17.04 1.30
C PHE A 164 -9.27 -17.00 2.07
N HIS A 165 -8.35 -16.11 1.71
CA HIS A 165 -6.97 -16.09 2.21
C HIS A 165 -6.73 -15.11 3.36
N LEU A 166 -7.45 -15.31 4.49
CA LEU A 166 -7.45 -14.41 5.65
C LEU A 166 -6.04 -14.08 6.16
N TYR A 167 -5.17 -15.09 6.28
CA TYR A 167 -3.79 -14.93 6.76
C TYR A 167 -3.00 -13.95 5.88
N SER A 168 -2.93 -14.24 4.58
CA SER A 168 -2.14 -13.44 3.63
C SER A 168 -2.67 -12.02 3.53
N ARG A 169 -4.00 -11.83 3.57
CA ARG A 169 -4.59 -10.48 3.50
C ARG A 169 -4.30 -9.67 4.77
N ALA A 170 -4.42 -10.26 5.96
CA ALA A 170 -4.08 -9.58 7.21
C ALA A 170 -2.60 -9.23 7.30
N LYS A 171 -1.73 -10.19 6.97
CA LYS A 171 -0.27 -9.99 6.89
C LYS A 171 0.09 -8.86 5.92
N HIS A 172 -0.52 -8.83 4.73
CA HIS A 172 -0.32 -7.74 3.80
C HIS A 172 -0.69 -6.40 4.42
N VAL A 173 -1.91 -6.25 4.94
CA VAL A 173 -2.42 -4.98 5.45
C VAL A 173 -1.55 -4.43 6.58
N PHE A 174 -1.19 -5.24 7.58
CA PHE A 174 -0.33 -4.77 8.67
C PHE A 174 1.08 -4.46 8.20
N SER A 175 1.68 -5.31 7.36
CA SER A 175 3.03 -5.07 6.86
C SER A 175 3.12 -3.87 5.90
N GLU A 176 2.07 -3.60 5.11
CA GLU A 176 2.00 -2.43 4.24
C GLU A 176 1.81 -1.15 5.05
N ALA A 177 0.97 -1.17 6.08
CA ALA A 177 0.86 -0.05 7.02
C ALA A 177 2.20 0.22 7.72
N LEU A 178 2.93 -0.82 8.13
CA LEU A 178 4.26 -0.68 8.74
C LEU A 178 5.22 0.01 7.78
N ARG A 179 5.26 -0.42 6.51
CA ARG A 179 6.08 0.20 5.47
C ARG A 179 5.74 1.68 5.24
N VAL A 180 4.47 2.08 5.36
CA VAL A 180 4.06 3.49 5.28
C VAL A 180 4.71 4.30 6.42
N TYR A 181 4.63 3.80 7.65
CA TYR A 181 5.26 4.47 8.79
C TYR A 181 6.79 4.48 8.70
N GLU A 182 7.43 3.42 8.20
CA GLU A 182 8.87 3.37 7.96
C GLU A 182 9.33 4.33 6.85
N PHE A 183 8.55 4.44 5.78
CA PHE A 183 8.79 5.36 4.68
C PHE A 183 8.68 6.79 5.19
N ARG A 184 7.59 7.12 5.91
CA ARG A 184 7.37 8.42 6.55
C ARG A 184 8.50 8.78 7.51
N ASP A 185 8.85 7.88 8.43
CA ASP A 185 9.94 8.06 9.40
C ASP A 185 11.26 8.40 8.70
N THR A 186 11.55 7.70 7.60
CA THR A 186 12.75 7.94 6.79
C THR A 186 12.67 9.31 6.10
N CYS A 187 11.51 9.69 5.56
CA CYS A 187 11.30 11.00 4.95
C CYS A 187 11.47 12.15 5.94
N GLU A 188 10.83 12.07 7.11
CA GLU A 188 10.87 13.11 8.14
C GLU A 188 12.27 13.27 8.75
N LYS A 189 12.98 12.16 9.03
CA LYS A 189 14.36 12.20 9.53
C LYS A 189 15.36 12.74 8.51
N CYS A 190 15.05 12.58 7.23
CA CYS A 190 15.91 13.05 6.14
C CYS A 190 15.36 14.33 5.47
N ALA A 191 14.50 15.06 6.18
CA ALA A 191 13.94 16.32 5.73
C ALA A 191 15.01 17.43 5.84
N GLY A 192 15.72 17.69 4.73
CA GLY A 192 16.73 18.73 4.66
C GLY A 192 18.15 18.16 4.60
N ARG A 193 19.02 18.63 5.48
CA ARG A 193 20.43 18.22 5.57
C ARG A 193 20.64 17.40 6.85
N ASP A 194 21.67 16.57 6.87
CA ASP A 194 22.10 15.88 8.09
C ASP A 194 22.70 16.84 9.12
N ASP A 195 23.10 16.29 10.29
CA ASP A 195 23.67 17.06 11.40
C ASP A 195 24.96 17.82 11.04
N GLU A 196 25.64 17.43 9.95
CA GLU A 196 26.85 18.05 9.43
C GLU A 196 26.56 19.07 8.30
N GLY A 197 25.29 19.26 7.94
CA GLY A 197 24.88 20.15 6.86
C GLY A 197 25.07 19.56 5.46
N THR A 198 25.26 18.24 5.35
CA THR A 198 25.42 17.51 4.08
C THR A 198 24.08 16.97 3.60
N LEU A 199 23.94 16.80 2.28
CA LEU A 199 22.77 16.15 1.69
C LEU A 199 22.81 14.65 1.97
N PHE A 200 21.65 14.06 2.22
CA PHE A 200 21.58 12.62 2.42
C PHE A 200 22.02 11.86 1.17
N GLY A 201 22.88 10.86 1.37
CA GLY A 201 23.44 10.06 0.29
C GLY A 201 22.48 8.99 -0.25
N LYS A 202 23.03 8.14 -1.14
CA LYS A 202 22.31 7.04 -1.79
C LYS A 202 21.66 6.05 -0.83
N GLU A 203 22.15 5.94 0.42
CA GLU A 203 21.62 5.01 1.43
C GLU A 203 20.16 5.28 1.77
N VAL A 204 19.77 6.55 1.89
CA VAL A 204 18.37 6.94 2.14
C VAL A 204 17.49 6.52 0.96
N LEU A 205 17.96 6.76 -0.26
CA LEU A 205 17.25 6.36 -1.46
C LEU A 205 17.12 4.84 -1.61
N GLN A 206 18.18 4.10 -1.28
CA GLN A 206 18.17 2.64 -1.25
C GLN A 206 17.19 2.10 -0.21
N LYS A 207 17.11 2.73 0.96
CA LYS A 207 16.14 2.37 2.00
C LYS A 207 14.70 2.57 1.52
N LEU A 208 14.39 3.74 0.94
CA LEU A 208 13.05 4.00 0.37
C LEU A 208 12.73 3.04 -0.78
N GLY A 209 13.69 2.78 -1.67
CA GLY A 209 13.53 1.82 -2.77
C GLY A 209 13.30 0.39 -2.27
N SER A 210 14.00 -0.03 -1.22
CA SER A 210 13.79 -1.32 -0.56
C SER A 210 12.37 -1.46 0.00
N LEU A 211 11.85 -0.43 0.66
CA LEU A 211 10.46 -0.40 1.14
C LEU A 211 9.46 -0.56 -0.01
N MET A 212 9.70 0.10 -1.15
CA MET A 212 8.85 -0.06 -2.35
C MET A 212 8.91 -1.49 -2.91
N ASN A 213 10.10 -2.11 -2.97
CA ASN A 213 10.25 -3.48 -3.44
C ASN A 213 9.58 -4.50 -2.51
N MET A 214 9.67 -4.31 -1.19
CA MET A 214 8.96 -5.13 -0.21
C MET A 214 7.45 -4.99 -0.34
N SER A 215 6.96 -3.76 -0.58
CA SER A 215 5.56 -3.52 -0.88
C SER A 215 5.11 -4.25 -2.15
N GLN A 216 5.85 -4.15 -3.25
CA GLN A 216 5.53 -4.88 -4.48
C GLN A 216 5.46 -6.39 -4.25
N LYS A 217 6.43 -6.95 -3.52
CA LYS A 217 6.46 -8.37 -3.19
C LYS A 217 5.20 -8.75 -2.41
N SER A 218 4.81 -7.96 -1.41
CA SER A 218 3.61 -8.24 -0.62
C SER A 218 2.33 -8.06 -1.44
N CYS A 219 2.23 -7.06 -2.31
CA CYS A 219 1.11 -6.90 -3.23
C CYS A 219 0.95 -8.11 -4.18
N ARG A 220 2.06 -8.67 -4.67
CA ARG A 220 2.06 -9.85 -5.54
C ARG A 220 1.75 -11.13 -4.77
N ASP A 221 2.47 -11.39 -3.69
CA ASP A 221 2.49 -12.70 -3.02
C ASP A 221 1.46 -12.81 -1.90
N ASP A 222 1.26 -11.74 -1.09
CA ASP A 222 0.38 -11.77 0.08
C ASP A 222 -1.02 -11.20 -0.23
N PHE A 223 -1.11 -10.13 -1.04
CA PHE A 223 -2.39 -9.51 -1.42
C PHE A 223 -2.92 -10.00 -2.76
N ASP A 224 -2.10 -10.66 -3.58
CA ASP A 224 -2.50 -11.19 -4.88
C ASP A 224 -3.27 -10.14 -5.73
N CYS A 225 -2.67 -8.95 -5.86
CA CYS A 225 -3.19 -7.85 -6.68
C CYS A 225 -2.24 -7.41 -7.78
N SER A 226 -1.20 -8.20 -8.08
CA SER A 226 -0.35 -7.98 -9.24
C SER A 226 -0.88 -8.72 -10.49
N CYS A 227 -0.13 -8.67 -11.58
CA CYS A 227 -0.37 -9.46 -12.79
C CYS A 227 0.96 -9.66 -13.55
N PRO A 228 1.02 -10.56 -14.54
CA PRO A 228 2.25 -10.81 -15.31
C PRO A 228 2.89 -9.53 -15.86
N GLU A 229 2.09 -8.62 -16.40
CA GLU A 229 2.53 -7.36 -17.00
C GLU A 229 3.10 -6.38 -15.98
N ILE A 230 2.49 -6.28 -14.79
CA ILE A 230 3.06 -5.53 -13.68
C ILE A 230 4.41 -6.11 -13.28
N ASN A 231 4.50 -7.44 -13.13
CA ASN A 231 5.73 -8.10 -12.69
C ASN A 231 6.87 -7.87 -13.68
N GLU A 232 6.60 -8.07 -14.98
CA GLU A 232 7.55 -7.82 -16.06
C GLU A 232 8.00 -6.36 -16.10
N LEU A 233 7.06 -5.40 -16.04
CA LEU A 233 7.38 -3.97 -16.07
C LEU A 233 8.21 -3.53 -14.87
N VAL A 234 7.87 -4.01 -13.67
CA VAL A 234 8.66 -3.75 -12.45
C VAL A 234 10.08 -4.29 -12.59
N ASP A 235 10.25 -5.50 -13.13
CA ASP A 235 11.56 -6.11 -13.29
C ASP A 235 12.41 -5.36 -14.33
N HIS A 236 11.81 -4.91 -15.44
CA HIS A 236 12.48 -4.02 -16.38
C HIS A 236 12.86 -2.67 -15.77
N CYS A 237 12.00 -2.06 -14.95
CA CYS A 237 12.36 -0.85 -14.20
C CYS A 237 13.59 -1.10 -13.30
N ARG A 238 13.63 -2.22 -12.57
CA ARG A 238 14.79 -2.55 -11.72
C ARG A 238 16.07 -2.75 -12.53
N LEU A 239 16.00 -3.49 -13.63
CA LEU A 239 17.13 -3.70 -14.54
C LEU A 239 17.62 -2.38 -15.18
N ALA A 240 16.71 -1.43 -15.41
CA ALA A 240 17.03 -0.10 -15.93
C ALA A 240 17.64 0.84 -14.88
N GLY A 241 17.67 0.45 -13.59
CA GLY A 241 18.36 1.19 -12.53
C GLY A 241 17.45 1.84 -11.48
N SER A 242 16.14 1.55 -11.44
CA SER A 242 15.31 2.01 -10.31
C SER A 242 15.78 1.41 -8.99
N LEU A 243 15.78 2.20 -7.93
CA LEU A 243 16.10 1.74 -6.56
C LEU A 243 14.95 0.94 -5.94
N GLY A 244 13.73 1.23 -6.38
CA GLY A 244 12.54 0.47 -6.03
C GLY A 244 11.44 0.69 -7.05
N SER A 245 10.66 -0.35 -7.33
CA SER A 245 9.54 -0.30 -8.26
C SER A 245 8.39 -1.17 -7.76
N ARG A 246 7.17 -0.64 -7.86
CA ARG A 246 5.94 -1.30 -7.42
C ARG A 246 4.74 -0.86 -8.25
N LEU A 247 3.67 -1.67 -8.26
CA LEU A 247 2.37 -1.23 -8.76
C LEU A 247 1.85 -0.01 -7.98
N THR A 248 0.96 0.77 -8.58
CA THR A 248 0.22 1.83 -7.90
C THR A 248 -1.25 1.82 -8.31
N GLY A 249 -2.13 2.20 -7.40
CA GLY A 249 -3.57 2.01 -7.54
C GLY A 249 -4.03 0.61 -7.15
N ALA A 250 -5.11 0.13 -7.77
CA ALA A 250 -5.79 -1.09 -7.36
C ALA A 250 -5.03 -2.40 -7.71
N GLY A 251 -4.16 -2.35 -8.71
CA GLY A 251 -3.52 -3.55 -9.26
C GLY A 251 -4.33 -4.26 -10.35
N TRP A 252 -3.94 -5.49 -10.68
CA TRP A 252 -4.43 -6.27 -11.82
C TRP A 252 -4.38 -5.49 -13.16
N GLY A 253 -3.24 -4.82 -13.40
CA GLY A 253 -3.02 -3.88 -14.50
C GLY A 253 -2.78 -2.45 -14.00
N GLY A 254 -2.96 -1.46 -14.87
CA GLY A 254 -2.70 -0.05 -14.56
C GLY A 254 -1.21 0.27 -14.47
N CYS A 255 -0.83 1.16 -13.55
CA CYS A 255 0.52 1.73 -13.53
C CYS A 255 1.45 1.12 -12.47
N THR A 256 2.73 1.32 -12.70
CA THR A 256 3.82 1.16 -11.73
C THR A 256 4.42 2.52 -11.40
N VAL A 257 5.06 2.62 -10.23
CA VAL A 257 5.84 3.77 -9.78
C VAL A 257 7.22 3.30 -9.39
N SER A 258 8.24 3.98 -9.92
CA SER A 258 9.65 3.65 -9.73
C SER A 258 10.40 4.83 -9.13
N LEU A 259 11.22 4.58 -8.10
CA LEU A 259 12.13 5.56 -7.51
C LEU A 259 13.46 5.52 -8.28
N VAL A 260 13.81 6.63 -8.93
CA VAL A 260 14.96 6.72 -9.83
C VAL A 260 15.82 7.94 -9.46
N PRO A 261 17.15 7.81 -9.36
CA PRO A 261 18.06 8.94 -9.27
C PRO A 261 17.90 9.88 -10.46
N GLU A 262 17.77 11.19 -10.24
CA GLU A 262 17.51 12.18 -11.30
C GLU A 262 18.53 12.08 -12.45
N THR A 263 19.79 11.83 -12.11
CA THR A 263 20.91 11.74 -13.07
C THR A 263 20.78 10.62 -14.11
N ILE A 264 19.92 9.62 -13.89
CA ILE A 264 19.74 8.50 -14.82
C ILE A 264 18.33 8.43 -15.43
N VAL A 265 17.44 9.39 -15.15
CA VAL A 265 16.02 9.30 -15.55
C VAL A 265 15.84 9.14 -17.06
N ALA A 266 16.58 9.89 -17.87
CA ALA A 266 16.46 9.82 -19.33
C ALA A 266 16.87 8.44 -19.88
N ASP A 267 18.02 7.92 -19.44
CA ASP A 267 18.51 6.59 -19.80
C ASP A 267 17.59 5.47 -19.28
N PHE A 268 17.08 5.63 -18.05
CA PHE A 268 16.09 4.74 -17.46
C PHE A 268 14.84 4.62 -18.34
N ILE A 269 14.26 5.76 -18.75
CA ILE A 269 13.04 5.77 -19.56
C ILE A 269 13.28 5.06 -20.89
N GLU A 270 14.36 5.38 -21.61
CA GLU A 270 14.65 4.73 -22.89
C GLU A 270 14.90 3.23 -22.75
N LYS A 271 15.62 2.79 -21.71
CA LYS A 271 15.80 1.35 -21.43
C LYS A 271 14.48 0.63 -21.19
N VAL A 272 13.54 1.24 -20.46
CA VAL A 272 12.21 0.63 -20.22
C VAL A 272 11.38 0.63 -21.51
N LYS A 273 11.47 1.68 -22.35
CA LYS A 273 10.86 1.71 -23.69
C LYS A 273 11.36 0.56 -24.56
N ASP A 274 12.66 0.37 -24.64
CA ASP A 274 13.29 -0.71 -25.41
C ASP A 274 12.92 -2.10 -24.88
N ALA A 275 12.90 -2.27 -23.57
CA ALA A 275 12.74 -3.60 -22.97
C ALA A 275 11.28 -4.06 -22.87
N TYR A 276 10.35 -3.16 -22.54
CA TYR A 276 8.94 -3.51 -22.30
C TYR A 276 8.03 -3.10 -23.46
N TYR A 277 8.12 -1.86 -23.94
CA TYR A 277 7.10 -1.31 -24.84
C TYR A 277 7.35 -1.58 -26.33
N ARG A 278 8.56 -1.34 -26.85
CA ARG A 278 8.90 -1.54 -28.27
C ARG A 278 8.71 -2.98 -28.75
N PRO A 279 9.03 -4.03 -27.96
CA PRO A 279 8.78 -5.41 -28.37
C PRO A 279 7.29 -5.76 -28.57
N ARG A 280 6.38 -4.94 -28.02
CA ARG A 280 4.92 -5.09 -28.16
C ARG A 280 4.37 -4.43 -29.43
N GLY A 281 5.22 -3.83 -30.28
CA GLY A 281 4.83 -3.25 -31.56
C GLY A 281 4.01 -1.96 -31.46
N LEU A 282 4.14 -1.24 -30.34
CA LEU A 282 3.41 0.01 -30.07
C LEU A 282 4.03 1.18 -30.85
N SER A 283 3.21 2.18 -31.22
CA SER A 283 3.72 3.41 -31.83
C SER A 283 4.46 4.27 -30.81
N GLU A 284 5.44 5.07 -31.25
CA GLU A 284 6.18 5.99 -30.37
C GLU A 284 5.25 6.99 -29.65
N GLU A 285 4.11 7.36 -30.25
CA GLU A 285 3.09 8.19 -29.59
C GLU A 285 2.52 7.51 -28.34
N VAL A 286 2.12 6.24 -28.45
CA VAL A 286 1.60 5.47 -27.32
C VAL A 286 2.69 5.27 -26.26
N ILE A 287 3.91 4.94 -26.70
CA ILE A 287 5.05 4.72 -25.79
C ILE A 287 5.38 6.00 -25.01
N ASN A 288 5.41 7.16 -25.66
CA ASN A 288 5.69 8.44 -25.01
C ASN A 288 4.59 8.87 -24.02
N GLY A 289 3.36 8.39 -24.21
CA GLY A 289 2.27 8.58 -23.23
C GLY A 289 2.28 7.59 -22.07
N ALA A 290 2.94 6.45 -22.22
CA ALA A 290 2.89 5.35 -21.25
C ALA A 290 3.91 5.47 -20.10
N ILE A 291 5.00 6.23 -20.29
CA ILE A 291 6.06 6.38 -19.28
C ILE A 291 6.54 7.82 -19.16
N PHE A 292 6.54 8.36 -17.94
CA PHE A 292 6.94 9.74 -17.68
C PHE A 292 7.49 9.94 -16.26
N ALA A 293 8.43 10.89 -16.14
CA ALA A 293 8.95 11.34 -14.85
C ALA A 293 8.00 12.36 -14.19
N THR A 294 7.92 12.33 -12.87
CA THR A 294 7.09 13.23 -12.08
C THR A 294 7.69 13.55 -10.72
N ARG A 295 7.26 14.68 -10.17
CA ARG A 295 7.51 15.15 -8.81
C ARG A 295 6.15 15.49 -8.16
N PRO A 296 6.03 15.51 -6.82
CA PRO A 296 4.75 15.86 -6.19
C PRO A 296 4.24 17.23 -6.65
N GLY A 297 3.06 17.23 -7.26
CA GLY A 297 2.41 18.42 -7.81
C GLY A 297 1.41 19.08 -6.87
N SER A 298 0.79 20.16 -7.34
CA SER A 298 -0.28 20.86 -6.62
C SER A 298 -1.61 20.08 -6.65
N GLY A 299 -2.42 20.25 -5.61
CA GLY A 299 -3.82 19.84 -5.59
C GLY A 299 -4.72 20.74 -6.45
N ALA A 300 -6.02 20.47 -6.37
CA ALA A 300 -7.06 21.18 -7.12
C ALA A 300 -7.03 22.70 -6.88
N ALA A 301 -7.13 23.48 -7.96
CA ALA A 301 -7.16 24.94 -7.93
C ALA A 301 -8.14 25.51 -8.97
N VAL A 302 -8.62 26.73 -8.73
CA VAL A 302 -9.46 27.48 -9.68
C VAL A 302 -8.59 28.48 -10.43
N MET A 303 -8.53 28.36 -11.75
CA MET A 303 -7.86 29.35 -12.61
C MET A 303 -8.80 30.53 -12.87
N LYS A 304 -8.38 31.74 -12.50
CA LYS A 304 -9.07 32.97 -12.88
C LYS A 304 -8.30 33.61 -14.03
N PHE A 305 -8.97 33.82 -15.16
CA PHE A 305 -8.46 34.48 -16.34
C PHE A 305 -8.94 35.94 -16.39
#